data_AF-A0A923J863-F1
#
_entry.id   AF-A0A923J863-F1
#
_cell.length_a   1.000
_cell.length_b   1.000
_cell.length_c   1.000
_cell.angle_alpha   90.00
_cell.angle_beta   90.00
_cell.angle_gamma   90.00
#
_symmetry.space_group_name_H-M   'P 1'
#
loop_
_entity.id
_entity.type
_entity.pdbx_description
1 polymer ?
#
loop_
_entity_poly.entity_id
_entity_poly.type
_entity_poly.pdbx_seq_one_letter_code
_entity_poly.pdbx_strand_id
1 'polypeptide(L)'
;MTDERFAYEPVHDLRSGRFAGVEVVPRRPYDAVAVQAADRGWDARQIAELDASTAVSAVASARRGSGSVPVQVDVAADTVLHARERLRAMLGGTAVAPLLEVGPPIAAAAQAEHLVPALAELRRWGFRIGLDGGGRAFGPEVIAAARPDVVKLEPGLADGVLDAGTGAVVRAVLEVARAVGVPVAATGVRDRSRLAGLYAIGVAFAQGPLLGGVRAAPEPDPVTASELLVLLRTTPVGAGSPAPRPPAQAGPASSPAPAGAGGAGPPGAPPAVAAAGPPVRGLATPAVTLPDDVTGDTVRETMREHPDTVGIVLVDDEHRPVGYLDRSRFLLTMTGRFGHALWADKPARELADPPRTMDERTPLARALELSLAGDPARGYDDLVVVAADGACRGVVAVAELWRQAIRPAGAGPVGGPPRPIVVPQPPSGGDPGTARATGAHPAAAPSAGRPAGTAPEAAPSTARSAGAASEGTPSTGRPAGAASEAVPDGPAAPRPEHGRERPARSA
;
A
#
# COMPACT_ATOMS: atom_id res chain seq x y z
N MET A 1 -32.48 -10.15 11.39
CA MET A 1 -32.03 -10.15 9.99
C MET A 1 -30.53 -9.95 9.98
N THR A 2 -29.80 -10.81 9.26
CA THR A 2 -28.35 -10.67 9.07
C THR A 2 -28.08 -9.31 8.40
N ASP A 3 -27.16 -8.52 8.93
CA ASP A 3 -26.79 -7.22 8.34
C ASP A 3 -26.15 -7.48 6.97
N GLU A 4 -26.86 -7.16 5.88
CA GLU A 4 -26.42 -7.52 4.53
C GLU A 4 -25.26 -6.67 4.00
N ARG A 5 -24.79 -5.68 4.77
CA ARG A 5 -23.72 -4.76 4.36
C ARG A 5 -22.32 -5.36 4.50
N PHE A 6 -22.15 -6.32 5.39
CA PHE A 6 -20.85 -6.88 5.73
C PHE A 6 -20.78 -8.38 5.45
N ALA A 7 -19.58 -8.82 5.13
CA ALA A 7 -19.20 -10.22 5.06
C ALA A 7 -17.94 -10.41 5.92
N TYR A 8 -17.52 -11.67 6.07
CA TYR A 8 -16.47 -12.05 7.01
C TYR A 8 -15.48 -12.97 6.31
N GLU A 9 -14.19 -12.63 6.40
CA GLU A 9 -13.12 -13.49 5.88
C GLU A 9 -12.35 -14.11 7.06
N PRO A 10 -12.20 -15.44 7.12
CA PRO A 10 -11.53 -16.11 8.23
C PRO A 10 -10.02 -15.95 8.16
N VAL A 11 -9.43 -15.75 9.33
CA VAL A 11 -7.99 -15.63 9.55
C VAL A 11 -7.52 -16.85 10.32
N HIS A 12 -6.46 -17.49 9.85
CA HIS A 12 -5.93 -18.70 10.45
C HIS A 12 -4.50 -18.51 10.92
N ASP A 13 -4.19 -19.08 12.09
CA ASP A 13 -2.83 -19.21 12.60
C ASP A 13 -2.16 -20.41 11.93
N LEU A 14 -1.10 -20.16 11.18
CA LEU A 14 -0.39 -21.17 10.39
C LEU A 14 0.48 -22.09 11.23
N ARG A 15 0.77 -21.76 12.49
CA ARG A 15 1.58 -22.62 13.36
C ARG A 15 0.72 -23.68 14.03
N SER A 16 -0.47 -23.28 14.45
CA SER A 16 -1.42 -24.13 15.15
C SER A 16 -2.48 -24.74 14.24
N GLY A 17 -2.65 -24.20 13.02
CA GLY A 17 -3.75 -24.54 12.11
C GLY A 17 -5.13 -24.14 12.65
N ARG A 18 -5.17 -23.25 13.65
CA ARG A 18 -6.40 -22.84 14.32
C ARG A 18 -6.95 -21.56 13.70
N PHE A 19 -8.27 -21.46 13.74
CA PHE A 19 -8.98 -20.21 13.48
C PHE A 19 -8.60 -19.14 14.52
N ALA A 20 -8.15 -17.98 14.04
CA ALA A 20 -7.67 -16.87 14.86
C ALA A 20 -8.70 -15.74 14.99
N GLY A 21 -9.65 -15.64 14.05
CA GLY A 21 -10.68 -14.61 14.02
C GLY A 21 -11.21 -14.36 12.62
N VAL A 22 -11.95 -13.27 12.45
CA VAL A 22 -12.41 -12.80 11.14
C VAL A 22 -12.04 -11.35 10.89
N GLU A 23 -11.77 -11.03 9.64
CA GLU A 23 -11.82 -9.68 9.11
C GLU A 23 -13.24 -9.38 8.63
N VAL A 24 -13.77 -8.19 8.99
CA VAL A 24 -15.06 -7.73 8.48
C VAL A 24 -14.83 -6.94 7.20
N VAL A 25 -15.35 -7.45 6.09
CA VAL A 25 -15.19 -6.84 4.78
C VAL A 25 -16.54 -6.30 4.26
N PRO A 26 -16.54 -5.25 3.42
CA PRO A 26 -17.75 -4.82 2.72
C PRO A 26 -18.28 -5.95 1.83
N ARG A 27 -19.59 -6.18 1.83
CA ARG A 27 -20.18 -7.27 1.03
C ARG A 27 -20.10 -6.99 -0.47
N ARG A 28 -20.11 -5.71 -0.87
CA ARG A 28 -19.98 -5.28 -2.26
C ARG A 28 -18.79 -4.34 -2.40
N PRO A 29 -18.05 -4.38 -3.52
CA PRO A 29 -16.91 -3.48 -3.73
C PRO A 29 -17.28 -1.99 -3.64
N TYR A 30 -18.48 -1.61 -4.09
CA TYR A 30 -18.97 -0.22 -4.01
C TYR A 30 -19.25 0.26 -2.57
N ASP A 31 -19.39 -0.68 -1.62
CA ASP A 31 -19.59 -0.34 -0.21
C ASP A 31 -18.27 0.05 0.48
N ALA A 32 -17.12 -0.15 -0.19
CA ALA A 32 -15.83 0.27 0.32
C ALA A 32 -15.69 1.79 0.32
N VAL A 33 -15.22 2.35 1.44
CA VAL A 33 -15.12 3.80 1.66
C VAL A 33 -14.24 4.48 0.61
N ALA A 34 -13.14 3.84 0.20
CA ALA A 34 -12.25 4.37 -0.84
C ALA A 34 -12.96 4.57 -2.19
N VAL A 35 -13.85 3.65 -2.57
CA VAL A 35 -14.64 3.76 -3.82
C VAL A 35 -15.63 4.92 -3.71
N GLN A 36 -16.33 5.03 -2.58
CA GLN A 36 -17.30 6.11 -2.36
C GLN A 36 -16.64 7.49 -2.30
N ALA A 37 -15.43 7.57 -1.74
CA ALA A 37 -14.65 8.80 -1.66
C ALA A 37 -14.21 9.29 -3.05
N ALA A 38 -13.69 8.38 -3.88
CA ALA A 38 -13.24 8.71 -5.24
C ALA A 38 -14.38 9.26 -6.12
N ASP A 39 -15.58 8.70 -6.01
CA ASP A 39 -16.75 9.13 -6.78
C ASP A 39 -17.29 10.51 -6.37
N ARG A 40 -17.05 10.93 -5.12
CA ARG A 40 -17.69 12.12 -4.53
C ARG A 40 -16.74 13.29 -4.28
N GLY A 41 -15.43 13.09 -4.41
CA GLY A 41 -14.42 14.14 -4.22
C GLY A 41 -14.38 14.68 -2.79
N TRP A 42 -14.59 13.81 -1.81
CA TRP A 42 -14.60 14.18 -0.40
C TRP A 42 -13.20 14.53 0.13
N ASP A 43 -13.16 15.41 1.13
CA ASP A 43 -11.91 15.74 1.83
C ASP A 43 -11.50 14.65 2.85
N ALA A 44 -10.27 14.74 3.34
CA ALA A 44 -9.70 13.76 4.27
C ALA A 44 -10.52 13.60 5.57
N ARG A 45 -11.16 14.68 6.06
CA ARG A 45 -11.98 14.62 7.27
C ARG A 45 -13.31 13.93 7.00
N GLN A 46 -13.98 14.25 5.90
CA GLN A 46 -15.22 13.61 5.48
C GLN A 46 -15.03 12.11 5.28
N ILE A 47 -13.94 11.72 4.61
CA ILE A 47 -13.55 10.33 4.41
C ILE A 47 -13.33 9.66 5.77
N ALA A 48 -12.53 10.26 6.65
CA ALA A 48 -12.24 9.74 7.98
C ALA A 48 -13.50 9.56 8.85
N GLU A 49 -14.46 10.48 8.78
CA GLU A 49 -15.71 10.37 9.56
C GLU A 49 -16.63 9.25 9.06
N LEU A 50 -16.73 9.07 7.75
CA LEU A 50 -17.47 7.95 7.18
C LEU A 50 -16.80 6.62 7.49
N ASP A 51 -15.47 6.55 7.32
CA ASP A 51 -14.68 5.35 7.56
C ASP A 51 -14.81 4.88 9.02
N ALA A 52 -14.63 5.80 9.98
CA ALA A 52 -14.85 5.50 11.39
C ALA A 52 -16.27 4.99 11.66
N SER A 53 -17.30 5.60 11.05
CA SER A 53 -18.70 5.20 11.24
C SER A 53 -18.97 3.82 10.64
N THR A 54 -18.37 3.52 9.49
CA THR A 54 -18.45 2.23 8.81
C THR A 54 -17.79 1.15 9.64
N ALA A 55 -16.59 1.39 10.15
CA ALA A 55 -15.87 0.47 11.02
C ALA A 55 -16.66 0.21 12.32
N VAL A 56 -17.24 1.25 12.96
CA VAL A 56 -18.07 1.07 14.17
C VAL A 56 -19.27 0.18 13.86
N SER A 57 -19.93 0.41 12.72
CA SER A 57 -21.05 -0.41 12.28
C SER A 57 -20.64 -1.85 11.95
N ALA A 58 -19.45 -2.05 11.37
CA ALA A 58 -18.91 -3.36 11.02
C ALA A 58 -18.68 -4.20 12.29
N VAL A 59 -18.02 -3.62 13.30
CA VAL A 59 -17.80 -4.27 14.60
C VAL A 59 -19.12 -4.56 15.31
N ALA A 60 -20.07 -3.63 15.32
CA ALA A 60 -21.39 -3.86 15.90
C ALA A 60 -22.17 -4.97 15.19
N SER A 61 -22.05 -5.06 13.85
CA SER A 61 -22.63 -6.14 13.06
C SER A 61 -22.04 -7.50 13.41
N ALA A 62 -20.71 -7.61 13.40
CA ALA A 62 -19.98 -8.84 13.72
C ALA A 62 -20.39 -9.40 15.11
N ARG A 63 -20.51 -8.51 16.09
CA ARG A 63 -20.90 -8.85 17.48
C ARG A 63 -22.31 -9.39 17.61
N ARG A 64 -23.24 -8.96 16.75
CA ARG A 64 -24.62 -9.49 16.74
C ARG A 64 -24.67 -10.92 16.18
N GLY A 65 -23.74 -11.26 15.30
CA GLY A 65 -23.64 -12.60 14.69
C GLY A 65 -22.93 -13.61 15.59
N SER A 66 -21.84 -13.22 16.25
CA SER A 66 -21.05 -14.13 17.11
C SER A 66 -20.26 -13.36 18.17
N GLY A 67 -20.70 -13.44 19.43
CA GLY A 67 -20.22 -12.58 20.53
C GLY A 67 -18.79 -12.86 21.05
N SER A 68 -18.15 -13.93 20.58
CA SER A 68 -16.84 -14.41 21.09
C SER A 68 -15.72 -14.48 20.06
N VAL A 69 -16.01 -14.23 18.78
CA VAL A 69 -15.00 -14.32 17.72
C VAL A 69 -14.14 -13.05 17.72
N PRO A 70 -12.79 -13.15 17.71
CA PRO A 70 -11.93 -12.00 17.52
C PRO A 70 -12.21 -11.35 16.16
N VAL A 71 -12.47 -10.04 16.18
CA VAL A 71 -12.81 -9.25 14.98
C VAL A 71 -11.66 -8.34 14.62
N GLN A 72 -11.34 -8.30 13.33
CA GLN A 72 -10.46 -7.34 12.66
C GLN A 72 -11.33 -6.43 11.78
N VAL A 73 -11.01 -5.14 11.72
CA VAL A 73 -11.75 -4.16 10.91
C VAL A 73 -10.78 -3.15 10.33
N ASP A 74 -10.96 -2.85 9.05
CA ASP A 74 -10.17 -1.86 8.35
C ASP A 74 -10.51 -0.43 8.78
N VAL A 75 -9.47 0.39 8.90
CA VAL A 75 -9.55 1.83 8.98
C VAL A 75 -8.41 2.46 8.18
N ALA A 76 -8.64 3.59 7.53
CA ALA A 76 -7.58 4.31 6.85
C ALA A 76 -6.65 5.04 7.84
N ALA A 77 -5.40 5.30 7.43
CA ALA A 77 -4.50 6.17 8.19
C ALA A 77 -5.10 7.57 8.42
N ASP A 78 -5.86 8.11 7.45
CA ASP A 78 -6.59 9.38 7.60
C ASP A 78 -7.58 9.32 8.77
N THR A 79 -8.25 8.19 8.96
CA THR A 79 -9.21 7.94 10.05
C THR A 79 -8.54 7.99 11.41
N VAL A 80 -7.36 7.39 11.53
CA VAL A 80 -6.55 7.44 12.76
C VAL A 80 -6.19 8.90 13.11
N LEU A 81 -5.83 9.72 12.12
CA LEU A 81 -5.42 11.10 12.38
C LEU A 81 -6.60 12.05 12.62
N HIS A 82 -7.71 11.89 11.90
CA HIS A 82 -8.78 12.88 11.86
C HIS A 82 -10.05 12.47 12.61
N ALA A 83 -10.28 11.17 12.84
CA ALA A 83 -11.54 10.67 13.41
C ALA A 83 -11.39 9.59 14.50
N ARG A 84 -10.17 9.29 14.99
CA ARG A 84 -9.92 8.22 15.99
C ARG A 84 -10.82 8.26 17.22
N GLU A 85 -11.21 9.43 17.70
CA GLU A 85 -12.12 9.58 18.85
C GLU A 85 -13.46 8.84 18.66
N ARG A 86 -13.97 8.79 17.42
CA ARG A 86 -15.21 8.05 17.10
C ARG A 86 -15.03 6.53 17.26
N LEU A 87 -13.82 6.02 17.07
CA LEU A 87 -13.54 4.59 17.20
C LEU A 87 -13.76 4.08 18.62
N ARG A 88 -13.65 4.93 19.65
CA ARG A 88 -13.89 4.54 21.07
C ARG A 88 -15.23 3.84 21.30
N ALA A 89 -16.25 4.13 20.48
CA ALA A 89 -17.55 3.45 20.53
C ALA A 89 -17.44 1.93 20.38
N MET A 90 -16.35 1.42 19.77
CA MET A 90 -16.08 -0.01 19.62
C MET A 90 -15.59 -0.67 20.91
N LEU A 91 -15.00 0.04 21.87
CA LEU A 91 -14.33 -0.59 23.03
C LEU A 91 -15.31 -1.10 24.10
N GLY A 92 -16.58 -0.69 24.05
CA GLY A 92 -17.61 -1.17 24.97
C GLY A 92 -18.13 -2.56 24.61
N GLY A 93 -18.40 -3.40 25.62
CA GLY A 93 -19.26 -4.58 25.48
C GLY A 93 -18.61 -5.89 25.01
N THR A 94 -17.28 -6.05 25.04
CA THR A 94 -16.61 -7.33 24.70
C THR A 94 -15.53 -7.74 25.70
N ALA A 95 -15.24 -9.06 25.72
CA ALA A 95 -14.09 -9.62 26.43
C ALA A 95 -12.76 -9.45 25.66
N VAL A 96 -12.82 -9.27 24.33
CA VAL A 96 -11.65 -9.07 23.45
C VAL A 96 -11.85 -7.79 22.65
N ALA A 97 -10.87 -6.88 22.70
CA ALA A 97 -10.89 -5.66 21.91
C ALA A 97 -10.69 -5.97 20.41
N PRO A 98 -11.39 -5.25 19.51
CA PRO A 98 -11.19 -5.41 18.07
C PRO A 98 -9.75 -5.02 17.70
N LEU A 99 -9.26 -5.65 16.64
CA LEU A 99 -8.00 -5.27 16.00
C LEU A 99 -8.33 -4.30 14.87
N LEU A 100 -7.76 -3.09 14.95
CA LEU A 100 -7.88 -2.08 13.90
C LEU A 100 -6.78 -2.30 12.88
N GLU A 101 -7.16 -2.60 11.64
CA GLU A 101 -6.24 -2.77 10.53
C GLU A 101 -6.08 -1.45 9.82
N VAL A 102 -4.96 -0.80 10.11
CA VAL A 102 -4.68 0.53 9.59
C VAL A 102 -4.07 0.36 8.21
N GLY A 103 -4.85 0.68 7.19
CA GLY A 103 -4.43 0.72 5.79
C GLY A 103 -3.84 2.08 5.39
N PRO A 104 -3.32 2.20 4.16
CA PRO A 104 -2.80 3.46 3.63
C PRO A 104 -3.83 4.60 3.68
N PRO A 105 -3.40 5.86 3.63
CA PRO A 105 -4.33 6.97 3.49
C PRO A 105 -5.08 6.91 2.16
N ILE A 106 -6.40 7.14 2.22
CA ILE A 106 -7.28 7.26 1.05
C ILE A 106 -7.08 8.64 0.41
N ALA A 107 -6.96 9.70 1.23
CA ALA A 107 -6.81 11.07 0.75
C ALA A 107 -5.35 11.50 0.58
N ALA A 108 -4.39 10.61 0.88
CA ALA A 108 -2.96 10.91 0.97
C ALA A 108 -2.60 12.08 1.93
N ALA A 109 -3.48 12.42 2.88
CA ALA A 109 -3.26 13.51 3.82
C ALA A 109 -2.53 13.04 5.09
N ALA A 110 -2.55 11.74 5.39
CA ALA A 110 -1.91 11.19 6.57
C ALA A 110 -0.38 11.06 6.41
N GLN A 111 0.36 11.83 7.20
CA GLN A 111 1.82 11.76 7.27
C GLN A 111 2.26 10.71 8.31
N ALA A 112 3.26 9.90 7.95
CA ALA A 112 3.76 8.80 8.78
C ALA A 112 4.26 9.27 10.18
N GLU A 113 4.86 10.46 10.26
CA GLU A 113 5.37 11.05 11.50
C GLU A 113 4.28 11.30 12.57
N HIS A 114 3.06 11.58 12.12
CA HIS A 114 1.91 11.79 13.01
C HIS A 114 1.17 10.48 13.31
N LEU A 115 1.33 9.47 12.47
CA LEU A 115 0.63 8.20 12.60
C LEU A 115 1.11 7.43 13.85
N VAL A 116 2.43 7.30 14.06
CA VAL A 116 2.98 6.49 15.17
C VAL A 116 2.47 6.96 16.55
N PRO A 117 2.50 8.26 16.90
CA PRO A 117 1.93 8.74 18.16
C PRO A 117 0.42 8.48 18.30
N ALA A 118 -0.34 8.59 17.20
CA ALA A 118 -1.77 8.34 17.19
C ALA A 118 -2.11 6.85 17.36
N LEU A 119 -1.33 5.95 16.77
CA LEU A 119 -1.44 4.50 17.00
C LEU A 119 -1.13 4.16 18.47
N ALA A 120 -0.11 4.78 19.06
CA ALA A 120 0.19 4.61 20.48
C ALA A 120 -0.96 5.08 21.38
N GLU A 121 -1.69 6.12 21.00
CA GLU A 121 -2.89 6.58 21.69
C GLU A 121 -4.04 5.56 21.62
N LEU A 122 -4.34 5.04 20.43
CA LEU A 122 -5.35 3.99 20.25
C LEU A 122 -5.04 2.75 21.09
N ARG A 123 -3.76 2.35 21.16
CA ARG A 123 -3.32 1.25 22.03
C ARG A 123 -3.54 1.53 23.51
N ARG A 124 -3.30 2.76 23.97
CA ARG A 124 -3.59 3.17 25.37
C ARG A 124 -5.08 3.09 25.68
N TRP A 125 -5.96 3.27 24.70
CA TRP A 125 -7.40 3.07 24.90
C TRP A 125 -7.80 1.60 24.93
N GLY A 126 -6.93 0.68 24.48
CA GLY A 126 -7.14 -0.77 24.54
C GLY A 126 -7.34 -1.44 23.19
N PHE A 127 -7.20 -0.72 22.07
CA PHE A 127 -7.21 -1.35 20.75
C PHE A 127 -5.97 -2.21 20.51
N ARG A 128 -6.16 -3.29 19.76
CA ARG A 128 -5.07 -3.96 19.05
C ARG A 128 -4.91 -3.30 17.69
N ILE A 129 -3.67 -3.23 17.19
CA ILE A 129 -3.34 -2.53 15.95
C ILE A 129 -2.72 -3.53 14.96
N GLY A 130 -3.27 -3.59 13.76
CA GLY A 130 -2.64 -4.15 12.59
C GLY A 130 -2.18 -3.03 11.64
N LEU A 131 -1.08 -3.25 10.92
CA LEU A 131 -0.76 -2.45 9.74
C LEU A 131 -1.07 -3.28 8.50
N ASP A 132 -1.92 -2.76 7.61
CA ASP A 132 -2.27 -3.41 6.35
C ASP A 132 -1.49 -2.82 5.17
N GLY A 133 -0.85 -3.69 4.38
CA GLY A 133 0.05 -3.28 3.30
C GLY A 133 1.52 -3.13 3.71
N GLY A 134 1.98 -3.91 4.69
CA GLY A 134 3.40 -3.96 5.07
C GLY A 134 4.32 -4.25 3.88
N GLY A 135 5.38 -3.46 3.75
CA GLY A 135 6.35 -3.54 2.65
C GLY A 135 6.04 -2.65 1.44
N ARG A 136 4.79 -2.15 1.30
CA ARG A 136 4.43 -1.14 0.27
C ARG A 136 3.84 0.12 0.87
N ALA A 137 2.74 0.00 1.60
CA ALA A 137 2.05 1.12 2.24
C ALA A 137 2.77 1.57 3.52
N PHE A 138 3.30 0.60 4.28
CA PHE A 138 4.05 0.86 5.50
C PHE A 138 5.42 0.21 5.42
N GLY A 139 6.45 1.04 5.45
CA GLY A 139 7.84 0.60 5.41
C GLY A 139 8.30 -0.02 6.74
N PRO A 140 9.46 -0.70 6.75
CA PRO A 140 10.00 -1.33 7.95
C PRO A 140 10.24 -0.36 9.11
N GLU A 141 10.51 0.92 8.84
CA GLU A 141 10.67 1.99 9.82
C GLU A 141 9.38 2.25 10.60
N VAL A 142 8.22 2.29 9.93
CA VAL A 142 6.92 2.45 10.60
C VAL A 142 6.60 1.20 11.42
N ILE A 143 6.88 0.00 10.89
CA ILE A 143 6.70 -1.27 11.63
C ILE A 143 7.54 -1.26 12.92
N ALA A 144 8.80 -0.87 12.82
CA ALA A 144 9.72 -0.84 13.96
C ALA A 144 9.32 0.21 15.00
N ALA A 145 8.86 1.38 14.57
CA ALA A 145 8.44 2.46 15.46
C ALA A 145 7.07 2.19 16.11
N ALA A 146 6.07 1.75 15.35
CA ALA A 146 4.71 1.52 15.83
C ALA A 146 4.56 0.22 16.64
N ARG A 147 5.40 -0.79 16.35
CA ARG A 147 5.37 -2.14 16.93
C ARG A 147 3.94 -2.71 17.02
N PRO A 148 3.21 -2.82 15.90
CA PRO A 148 1.81 -3.24 15.91
C PRO A 148 1.65 -4.68 16.43
N ASP A 149 0.43 -5.08 16.72
CA ASP A 149 0.12 -6.46 17.12
C ASP A 149 0.22 -7.46 15.95
N VAL A 150 0.09 -6.97 14.70
CA VAL A 150 0.31 -7.73 13.48
C VAL A 150 0.68 -6.80 12.30
N VAL A 151 1.40 -7.32 11.31
CA VAL A 151 1.57 -6.67 10.01
C VAL A 151 1.00 -7.60 8.93
N LYS A 152 0.02 -7.13 8.17
CA LYS A 152 -0.47 -7.81 6.97
C LYS A 152 0.40 -7.40 5.78
N LEU A 153 0.95 -8.39 5.07
CA LEU A 153 1.66 -8.16 3.81
C LEU A 153 0.69 -7.60 2.78
N GLU A 154 1.20 -6.70 1.94
CA GLU A 154 0.46 -6.29 0.76
C GLU A 154 0.17 -7.53 -0.14
N PRO A 155 -1.05 -7.67 -0.70
CA PRO A 155 -1.45 -8.84 -1.49
C PRO A 155 -0.46 -9.22 -2.60
N GLY A 156 0.06 -8.24 -3.36
CA GLY A 156 1.06 -8.47 -4.40
C GLY A 156 2.39 -9.02 -3.89
N LEU A 157 2.79 -8.68 -2.65
CA LEU A 157 3.98 -9.27 -2.01
C LEU A 157 3.73 -10.72 -1.58
N ALA A 158 2.55 -11.01 -1.04
CA ALA A 158 2.17 -12.38 -0.68
C ALA A 158 2.05 -13.29 -1.92
N ASP A 159 1.46 -12.78 -3.00
CA ASP A 159 1.28 -13.52 -4.26
C ASP A 159 2.62 -13.84 -4.94
N GLY A 160 3.61 -12.95 -4.83
CA GLY A 160 4.96 -13.12 -5.40
C GLY A 160 6.00 -13.70 -4.45
N VAL A 161 5.61 -14.28 -3.31
CA VAL A 161 6.56 -14.79 -2.29
C VAL A 161 7.60 -15.79 -2.82
N LEU A 162 7.25 -16.55 -3.86
CA LEU A 162 8.12 -17.54 -4.51
C LEU A 162 9.06 -16.92 -5.53
N ASP A 163 8.80 -15.69 -5.99
CA ASP A 163 9.66 -14.97 -6.92
C ASP A 163 10.91 -14.49 -6.20
N ALA A 164 12.06 -14.52 -6.88
CA ALA A 164 13.34 -14.17 -6.24
C ALA A 164 13.33 -12.72 -5.69
N GLY A 165 12.81 -11.77 -6.48
CA GLY A 165 12.75 -10.35 -6.12
C GLY A 165 11.70 -10.07 -5.04
N THR A 166 10.44 -10.36 -5.32
CA THR A 166 9.33 -10.14 -4.37
C THR A 166 9.52 -10.94 -3.07
N GLY A 167 9.98 -12.19 -3.15
CA GLY A 167 10.32 -12.99 -1.99
C GLY A 167 11.46 -12.42 -1.14
N ALA A 168 12.41 -11.70 -1.74
CA ALA A 168 13.44 -10.98 -0.97
C ALA A 168 12.83 -9.82 -0.16
N VAL A 169 11.89 -9.07 -0.75
CA VAL A 169 11.16 -8.00 -0.04
C VAL A 169 10.36 -8.58 1.13
N VAL A 170 9.63 -9.68 0.90
CA VAL A 170 8.88 -10.36 1.97
C VAL A 170 9.80 -10.81 3.11
N ARG A 171 10.98 -11.37 2.79
CA ARG A 171 11.98 -11.75 3.80
C ARG A 171 12.51 -10.55 4.59
N ALA A 172 12.74 -9.41 3.96
CA ALA A 172 13.17 -8.18 4.64
C ALA A 172 12.10 -7.67 5.63
N VAL A 173 10.83 -7.65 5.22
CA VAL A 173 9.70 -7.31 6.10
C VAL A 173 9.64 -8.26 7.29
N LEU A 174 9.75 -9.57 7.04
CA LEU A 174 9.77 -10.60 8.09
C LEU A 174 10.95 -10.45 9.05
N GLU A 175 12.12 -10.04 8.57
CA GLU A 175 13.30 -9.84 9.40
C GLU A 175 13.10 -8.69 10.39
N VAL A 176 12.62 -7.54 9.91
CA VAL A 176 12.32 -6.40 10.78
C VAL A 176 11.18 -6.73 11.75
N ALA A 177 10.09 -7.32 11.26
CA ALA A 177 8.98 -7.75 12.11
C ALA A 177 9.44 -8.72 13.21
N ARG A 178 10.29 -9.69 12.87
CA ARG A 178 10.89 -10.62 13.84
C ARG A 178 11.76 -9.90 14.86
N ALA A 179 12.59 -8.95 14.44
CA ALA A 179 13.46 -8.18 15.33
C ALA A 179 12.68 -7.39 16.39
N VAL A 180 11.50 -6.85 16.03
CA VAL A 180 10.64 -6.11 16.98
C VAL A 180 9.57 -6.97 17.67
N GLY A 181 9.51 -8.26 17.35
CA GLY A 181 8.59 -9.24 17.96
C GLY A 181 7.16 -9.17 17.44
N VAL A 182 6.98 -8.71 16.20
CA VAL A 182 5.68 -8.51 15.55
C VAL A 182 5.40 -9.67 14.57
N PRO A 183 4.26 -10.36 14.68
CA PRO A 183 3.90 -11.41 13.74
C PRO A 183 3.46 -10.82 12.38
N VAL A 184 3.74 -11.55 11.31
CA VAL A 184 3.33 -11.18 9.94
C VAL A 184 2.19 -12.07 9.48
N ALA A 185 1.23 -11.47 8.80
CA ALA A 185 0.07 -12.11 8.20
C ALA A 185 0.13 -11.97 6.67
N ALA A 186 -0.39 -12.96 5.94
CA ALA A 186 -0.54 -12.91 4.49
C ALA A 186 -2.02 -12.90 4.09
N THR A 187 -2.38 -12.05 3.14
CA THR A 187 -3.72 -11.94 2.58
C THR A 187 -3.76 -12.50 1.16
N GLY A 188 -4.96 -12.85 0.69
CA GLY A 188 -5.15 -13.28 -0.70
C GLY A 188 -4.57 -14.65 -1.07
N VAL A 189 -4.33 -15.55 -0.09
CA VAL A 189 -3.75 -16.87 -0.37
C VAL A 189 -4.72 -17.75 -1.14
N ARG A 190 -4.34 -18.15 -2.36
CA ARG A 190 -5.18 -18.92 -3.31
C ARG A 190 -4.73 -20.36 -3.54
N ASP A 191 -3.47 -20.69 -3.28
CA ASP A 191 -2.92 -22.02 -3.56
C ASP A 191 -1.95 -22.54 -2.49
N ARG A 192 -1.80 -23.86 -2.48
CA ARG A 192 -1.06 -24.60 -1.46
C ARG A 192 0.44 -24.32 -1.49
N SER A 193 1.02 -24.11 -2.67
CA SER A 193 2.47 -23.86 -2.83
C SER A 193 2.86 -22.51 -2.23
N ARG A 194 2.05 -21.47 -2.47
CA ARG A 194 2.23 -20.15 -1.84
C ARG A 194 2.07 -20.25 -0.33
N LEU A 195 1.04 -20.92 0.16
CA LEU A 195 0.81 -21.10 1.59
C LEU A 195 1.99 -21.80 2.28
N ALA A 196 2.52 -22.87 1.67
CA ALA A 196 3.70 -23.58 2.16
C ALA A 196 4.95 -22.69 2.16
N GLY A 197 5.15 -21.89 1.10
CA GLY A 197 6.25 -20.93 1.01
C GLY A 197 6.19 -19.85 2.09
N LEU A 198 5.01 -19.23 2.29
CA LEU A 198 4.75 -18.24 3.35
C LEU A 198 5.01 -18.83 4.74
N TYR A 199 4.50 -20.04 4.99
CA TYR A 199 4.74 -20.75 6.24
C TYR A 199 6.23 -21.02 6.48
N ALA A 200 6.96 -21.51 5.47
CA ALA A 200 8.37 -21.86 5.57
C ALA A 200 9.27 -20.66 5.93
N ILE A 201 8.91 -19.45 5.49
CA ILE A 201 9.66 -18.22 5.80
C ILE A 201 9.22 -17.55 7.11
N GLY A 202 8.20 -18.09 7.79
CA GLY A 202 7.79 -17.68 9.12
C GLY A 202 6.59 -16.74 9.20
N VAL A 203 5.77 -16.65 8.14
CA VAL A 203 4.45 -15.98 8.22
C VAL A 203 3.58 -16.71 9.26
N ALA A 204 2.98 -15.94 10.17
CA ALA A 204 2.26 -16.47 11.32
C ALA A 204 0.78 -16.68 11.04
N PHE A 205 0.16 -15.78 10.27
CA PHE A 205 -1.27 -15.83 9.97
C PHE A 205 -1.51 -15.79 8.46
N ALA A 206 -2.61 -16.38 7.99
CA ALA A 206 -3.06 -16.18 6.63
C ALA A 206 -4.58 -16.16 6.49
N GLN A 207 -5.02 -15.51 5.42
CA GLN A 207 -6.39 -15.48 4.92
C GLN A 207 -6.40 -15.53 3.39
N GLY A 208 -7.53 -15.91 2.81
CA GLY A 208 -7.71 -15.94 1.36
C GLY A 208 -8.68 -17.02 0.89
N PRO A 209 -8.93 -17.11 -0.43
CA PRO A 209 -9.84 -18.09 -1.02
C PRO A 209 -9.52 -19.55 -0.68
N LEU A 210 -8.24 -19.91 -0.55
CA LEU A 210 -7.84 -21.26 -0.12
C LEU A 210 -8.25 -21.56 1.33
N LEU A 211 -8.40 -20.52 2.14
CA LEU A 211 -8.58 -20.57 3.58
C LEU A 211 -10.02 -20.28 4.02
N GLY A 212 -10.97 -20.39 3.08
CA GLY A 212 -12.42 -20.28 3.31
C GLY A 212 -13.04 -19.05 2.67
N GLY A 213 -12.23 -18.07 2.26
CA GLY A 213 -12.65 -16.85 1.56
C GLY A 213 -13.74 -16.06 2.30
N VAL A 214 -14.36 -15.13 1.59
CA VAL A 214 -15.41 -14.25 2.12
C VAL A 214 -16.73 -15.02 2.33
N ARG A 215 -17.34 -14.89 3.51
CA ARG A 215 -18.55 -15.62 3.92
C ARG A 215 -19.59 -14.70 4.57
N ALA A 216 -20.85 -15.15 4.61
CA ALA A 216 -21.95 -14.39 5.21
C ALA A 216 -21.99 -14.44 6.75
N ALA A 217 -21.30 -15.41 7.37
CA ALA A 217 -21.27 -15.62 8.81
C ALA A 217 -19.81 -15.62 9.32
N PRO A 218 -19.56 -15.14 10.55
CA PRO A 218 -18.22 -15.00 11.12
C PRO A 218 -17.62 -16.33 11.62
N GLU A 219 -18.39 -17.42 11.68
CA GLU A 219 -17.85 -18.73 12.06
C GLU A 219 -16.99 -19.34 10.94
N PRO A 220 -15.87 -20.01 11.29
CA PRO A 220 -15.05 -20.71 10.31
C PRO A 220 -15.78 -21.92 9.72
N ASP A 221 -15.38 -22.31 8.51
CA ASP A 221 -15.78 -23.60 7.95
C ASP A 221 -14.99 -24.74 8.62
N PRO A 222 -15.66 -25.75 9.23
CA PRO A 222 -14.98 -26.88 9.86
C PRO A 222 -14.08 -27.68 8.89
N VAL A 223 -14.42 -27.71 7.60
CA VAL A 223 -13.68 -28.47 6.58
C VAL A 223 -12.32 -27.82 6.32
N THR A 224 -12.28 -26.50 6.17
CA THR A 224 -11.06 -25.76 5.86
C THR A 224 -10.00 -25.87 6.97
N ALA A 225 -10.41 -25.85 8.24
CA ALA A 225 -9.50 -26.01 9.37
C ALA A 225 -8.80 -27.39 9.35
N SER A 226 -9.53 -28.43 8.95
CA SER A 226 -9.00 -29.79 8.88
C SER A 226 -7.98 -29.96 7.75
N GLU A 227 -8.26 -29.39 6.56
CA GLU A 227 -7.32 -29.42 5.43
C GLU A 227 -6.04 -28.62 5.68
N LEU A 228 -6.16 -27.46 6.34
CA LEU A 228 -5.02 -26.62 6.71
C LEU A 228 -4.06 -27.37 7.64
N LEU A 229 -4.58 -28.07 8.64
CA LEU A 229 -3.80 -28.89 9.57
C LEU A 229 -3.04 -30.01 8.85
N VAL A 230 -3.65 -30.66 7.86
CA VAL A 230 -2.99 -31.70 7.06
C VAL A 230 -1.86 -31.09 6.24
N LEU A 231 -2.12 -29.98 5.55
CA LEU A 231 -1.14 -29.31 4.70
C LEU A 231 0.10 -28.87 5.49
N LEU A 232 -0.09 -28.22 6.64
CA LEU A 232 1.00 -27.71 7.47
C LEU A 232 1.85 -28.84 8.08
N ARG A 233 1.23 -29.97 8.45
CA ARG A 233 1.96 -31.16 8.95
C ARG A 233 2.86 -31.81 7.90
N THR A 234 2.54 -31.63 6.63
CA THR A 234 3.34 -32.17 5.50
C THR A 234 4.42 -31.22 5.02
N THR A 235 4.48 -29.99 5.54
CA THR A 235 5.45 -28.98 5.11
C THR A 235 6.71 -29.05 5.99
N PRO A 236 7.91 -29.23 5.43
CA PRO A 236 9.14 -29.25 6.23
C PRO A 236 9.39 -27.86 6.86
N VAL A 237 9.44 -27.79 8.19
CA VAL A 237 9.73 -26.54 8.92
C VAL A 237 11.25 -26.40 9.11
N GLY A 238 11.83 -25.31 8.61
CA GLY A 238 13.19 -24.91 8.97
C GLY A 238 13.26 -24.55 10.45
N ALA A 239 14.10 -25.26 11.22
CA ALA A 239 14.27 -25.04 12.65
C ALA A 239 14.81 -23.62 12.92
N GLY A 240 13.99 -22.72 13.47
CA GLY A 240 14.48 -21.40 13.88
C GLY A 240 13.40 -20.35 14.13
N SER A 241 12.64 -20.45 15.22
CA SER A 241 12.11 -19.27 15.93
C SER A 241 11.64 -19.64 17.35
N PRO A 242 12.00 -18.86 18.38
CA PRO A 242 11.48 -19.04 19.72
C PRO A 242 9.98 -18.66 19.78
N ALA A 243 9.23 -19.33 20.66
CA ALA A 243 7.80 -19.16 20.81
C ALA A 243 7.43 -17.74 21.30
N PRO A 244 6.48 -17.03 20.65
CA PRO A 244 5.85 -15.86 21.26
C PRO A 244 4.93 -16.32 22.40
N ARG A 245 4.97 -15.60 23.53
CA ARG A 245 4.09 -15.86 24.68
C ARG A 245 2.63 -15.60 24.28
N PRO A 246 1.67 -16.38 24.78
CA PRO A 246 0.25 -16.10 24.58
C PRO A 246 -0.10 -14.70 25.12
N PRO A 247 -1.12 -14.01 24.57
CA PRO A 247 -1.57 -12.73 25.09
C PRO A 247 -1.93 -12.90 26.57
N ALA A 248 -1.22 -12.17 27.42
CA ALA A 248 -1.43 -12.21 28.86
C ALA A 248 -2.86 -11.73 29.16
N GLN A 249 -3.60 -12.55 29.90
CA GLN A 249 -4.86 -12.12 30.50
C GLN A 249 -4.56 -10.92 31.41
N ALA A 250 -5.25 -9.81 31.19
CA ALA A 250 -5.12 -8.60 31.97
C ALA A 250 -5.59 -8.86 33.41
N GLY A 251 -4.65 -9.11 34.32
CA GLY A 251 -4.86 -9.00 35.76
C GLY A 251 -4.76 -7.53 36.19
N PRO A 252 -5.41 -7.13 37.30
CA PRO A 252 -5.55 -5.73 37.68
C PRO A 252 -4.21 -5.11 38.08
N ALA A 253 -4.01 -3.87 37.64
CA ALA A 253 -2.82 -3.08 37.90
C ALA A 253 -2.62 -2.81 39.41
N SER A 254 -1.47 -3.22 39.94
CA SER A 254 -0.94 -2.71 41.20
C SER A 254 0.08 -1.61 40.91
N SER A 255 -0.20 -0.40 41.40
CA SER A 255 0.62 0.82 41.28
C SER A 255 2.07 0.65 41.76
N PRO A 256 3.06 1.31 41.14
CA PRO A 256 4.40 1.40 41.70
C PRO A 256 4.52 2.62 42.64
N ALA A 257 5.11 2.39 43.82
CA ALA A 257 5.61 3.42 44.73
C ALA A 257 7.08 3.79 44.38
N PRO A 258 7.60 4.95 44.82
CA PRO A 258 8.75 5.58 44.18
C PRO A 258 10.13 5.24 44.77
N ALA A 259 11.12 5.33 43.87
CA ALA A 259 12.52 5.75 43.99
C ALA A 259 13.36 5.40 45.24
N GLY A 260 14.42 4.63 45.00
CA GLY A 260 15.64 4.59 45.83
C GLY A 260 16.86 4.97 44.98
N ALA A 261 17.58 5.99 45.42
CA ALA A 261 18.78 6.53 44.80
C ALA A 261 20.01 5.61 44.98
N GLY A 262 20.87 5.56 43.97
CA GLY A 262 22.20 4.95 44.03
C GLY A 262 22.95 5.23 42.75
N GLY A 263 23.89 6.19 42.79
CA GLY A 263 24.63 6.67 41.63
C GLY A 263 25.79 5.76 41.21
N ALA A 264 26.16 5.85 39.94
CA ALA A 264 27.50 5.53 39.43
C ALA A 264 27.70 6.12 38.02
N GLY A 265 28.67 7.04 37.90
CA GLY A 265 29.49 7.30 36.71
C GLY A 265 28.88 8.10 35.54
N PRO A 266 29.62 9.08 34.97
CA PRO A 266 29.17 9.76 33.75
C PRO A 266 29.25 8.77 32.57
N PRO A 267 28.25 8.73 31.65
CA PRO A 267 28.37 7.92 30.45
C PRO A 267 29.39 8.57 29.52
N GLY A 268 30.50 7.85 29.28
CA GLY A 268 31.41 8.15 28.19
C GLY A 268 30.66 8.16 26.87
N ALA A 269 31.06 9.09 25.99
CA ALA A 269 30.54 9.19 24.63
C ALA A 269 30.56 7.81 23.94
N PRO A 270 29.47 7.41 23.23
CA PRO A 270 29.48 6.16 22.49
C PRO A 270 30.57 6.20 21.41
N PRO A 271 31.34 5.11 21.21
CA PRO A 271 32.34 5.07 20.17
C PRO A 271 31.66 5.19 18.80
N ALA A 272 32.20 6.05 17.93
CA ALA A 272 31.83 6.10 16.53
C ALA A 272 32.13 4.74 15.89
N VAL A 273 31.09 3.95 15.65
CA VAL A 273 31.20 2.69 14.92
C VAL A 273 31.53 3.06 13.47
N ALA A 274 32.78 2.85 13.07
CA ALA A 274 33.18 2.92 11.67
C ALA A 274 32.31 1.92 10.89
N ALA A 275 31.46 2.45 10.01
CA ALA A 275 30.59 1.67 9.13
C ALA A 275 31.44 0.89 8.11
N ALA A 276 31.90 -0.30 8.50
CA ALA A 276 32.67 -1.19 7.65
C ALA A 276 31.73 -2.06 6.79
N GLY A 277 31.38 -1.53 5.62
CA GLY A 277 30.72 -2.27 4.53
C GLY A 277 31.28 -1.80 3.18
N PRO A 278 31.12 -2.56 2.09
CA PRO A 278 31.62 -2.14 0.78
C PRO A 278 30.98 -0.80 0.37
N PRO A 279 31.74 0.11 -0.25
CA PRO A 279 31.22 1.41 -0.69
C PRO A 279 30.28 1.25 -1.89
N VAL A 280 29.25 2.08 -1.97
CA VAL A 280 28.22 2.03 -3.01
C VAL A 280 28.72 2.36 -4.43
N ARG A 281 29.91 2.95 -4.59
CA ARG A 281 30.52 3.16 -5.91
C ARG A 281 30.56 1.91 -6.80
N GLY A 282 30.63 0.71 -6.22
CA GLY A 282 30.63 -0.55 -6.96
C GLY A 282 29.25 -0.98 -7.49
N LEU A 283 28.19 -0.29 -7.08
CA LEU A 283 26.79 -0.54 -7.45
C LEU A 283 26.23 0.54 -8.38
N ALA A 284 26.96 1.64 -8.56
CA ALA A 284 26.52 2.77 -9.37
C ALA A 284 26.49 2.40 -10.85
N THR A 285 25.37 2.71 -11.51
CA THR A 285 25.23 2.67 -12.96
C THR A 285 25.37 4.09 -13.51
N PRO A 286 25.83 4.26 -14.77
CA PRO A 286 25.83 5.57 -15.42
C PRO A 286 24.43 6.20 -15.37
N ALA A 287 24.35 7.45 -14.93
CA ALA A 287 23.11 8.22 -14.94
C ALA A 287 22.84 8.78 -16.33
N VAL A 288 21.57 8.82 -16.74
CA VAL A 288 21.16 9.69 -17.85
C VAL A 288 21.04 11.10 -17.29
N THR A 289 21.87 12.02 -17.79
CA THR A 289 21.95 13.40 -17.32
C THR A 289 21.55 14.39 -18.40
N LEU A 290 20.82 15.44 -18.02
CA LEU A 290 20.53 16.58 -18.89
C LEU A 290 20.85 17.91 -18.16
N PRO A 291 21.15 19.00 -18.88
CA PRO A 291 21.28 20.34 -18.29
C PRO A 291 20.00 20.76 -17.55
N ASP A 292 20.11 21.64 -16.55
CA ASP A 292 18.98 22.06 -15.72
C ASP A 292 18.00 23.04 -16.40
N ASP A 293 18.40 23.64 -17.52
CA ASP A 293 17.60 24.52 -18.38
C ASP A 293 16.85 23.76 -19.49
N VAL A 294 17.03 22.44 -19.58
CA VAL A 294 16.42 21.60 -20.62
C VAL A 294 14.89 21.67 -20.59
N THR A 295 14.24 21.60 -21.76
CA THR A 295 12.78 21.65 -21.86
C THR A 295 12.12 20.29 -21.55
N GLY A 296 10.86 20.32 -21.13
CA GLY A 296 10.07 19.10 -20.89
C GLY A 296 9.98 18.18 -22.12
N ASP A 297 9.87 18.73 -23.34
CA ASP A 297 9.80 17.87 -24.52
C ASP A 297 11.11 17.13 -24.82
N THR A 298 12.25 17.79 -24.55
CA THR A 298 13.57 17.17 -24.67
C THR A 298 13.73 16.03 -23.67
N VAL A 299 13.35 16.23 -22.41
CA VAL A 299 13.33 15.16 -21.38
C VAL A 299 12.47 13.98 -21.85
N ARG A 300 11.27 14.26 -22.38
CA ARG A 300 10.34 13.24 -22.89
C ARG A 300 10.96 12.43 -24.02
N GLU A 301 11.70 13.07 -24.92
CA GLU A 301 12.39 12.40 -26.02
C GLU A 301 13.58 11.58 -25.51
N THR A 302 14.41 12.13 -24.62
CA THR A 302 15.51 11.39 -23.98
C THR A 302 14.99 10.16 -23.22
N MET A 303 13.86 10.26 -22.52
CA MET A 303 13.21 9.09 -21.88
C MET A 303 12.70 8.07 -22.88
N ARG A 304 12.32 8.48 -24.10
CA ARG A 304 11.94 7.55 -25.17
C ARG A 304 13.17 6.82 -25.72
N GLU A 305 14.28 7.51 -25.91
CA GLU A 305 15.55 6.95 -26.38
C GLU A 305 16.21 6.02 -25.35
N HIS A 306 15.98 6.27 -24.06
CA HIS A 306 16.45 5.46 -22.95
C HIS A 306 15.26 4.80 -22.21
N PRO A 307 14.62 3.75 -22.78
CA PRO A 307 13.45 3.12 -22.19
C PRO A 307 13.74 2.43 -20.84
N ASP A 308 14.99 2.01 -20.63
CA ASP A 308 15.42 1.31 -19.42
C ASP A 308 15.81 2.26 -18.26
N THR A 309 15.79 3.58 -18.48
CA THR A 309 16.08 4.55 -17.40
C THR A 309 14.86 4.76 -16.52
N VAL A 310 15.05 4.68 -15.20
CA VAL A 310 14.00 4.93 -14.20
C VAL A 310 13.80 6.44 -13.98
N GLY A 311 14.83 7.24 -14.22
CA GLY A 311 14.74 8.69 -14.17
C GLY A 311 15.89 9.38 -14.90
N ILE A 312 15.87 10.72 -14.88
CA ILE A 312 16.93 11.58 -15.43
C ILE A 312 17.41 12.52 -14.33
N VAL A 313 18.73 12.70 -14.22
CA VAL A 313 19.35 13.66 -13.30
C VAL A 313 19.58 14.98 -14.05
N LEU A 314 19.04 16.06 -13.53
CA LEU A 314 19.36 17.41 -14.01
C LEU A 314 20.64 17.89 -13.36
N VAL A 315 21.58 18.40 -14.16
CA VAL A 315 22.90 18.84 -13.70
C VAL A 315 23.19 20.29 -14.11
N ASP A 316 23.98 20.99 -13.31
CA ASP A 316 24.52 22.31 -13.64
C ASP A 316 25.75 22.24 -14.57
N ASP A 317 26.34 23.39 -14.89
CA ASP A 317 27.54 23.52 -15.73
C ASP A 317 28.77 22.80 -15.15
N GLU A 318 28.84 22.66 -13.81
CA GLU A 318 29.88 21.89 -13.12
C GLU A 318 29.54 20.39 -12.98
N HIS A 319 28.48 19.92 -13.65
CA HIS A 319 27.97 18.56 -13.61
C HIS A 319 27.48 18.10 -12.22
N ARG A 320 27.09 19.04 -11.35
CA ARG A 320 26.51 18.75 -10.04
C ARG A 320 25.00 18.54 -10.17
N PRO A 321 24.42 17.56 -9.47
CA PRO A 321 23.00 17.27 -9.57
C PRO A 321 22.18 18.38 -8.88
N VAL A 322 21.26 18.98 -9.63
CA VAL A 322 20.35 20.04 -9.15
C VAL A 322 18.87 19.63 -9.19
N GLY A 323 18.54 18.56 -9.92
CA GLY A 323 17.18 18.02 -9.99
C GLY A 323 17.15 16.53 -10.33
N TYR A 324 16.05 15.86 -10.01
CA TYR A 324 15.78 14.49 -10.42
C TYR A 324 14.36 14.37 -10.98
N LEU A 325 14.25 13.74 -12.15
CA LEU A 325 12.99 13.51 -12.85
C LEU A 325 12.70 12.02 -12.88
N ASP A 326 11.79 11.56 -12.02
CA ASP A 326 11.26 10.19 -12.11
C ASP A 326 10.44 10.01 -13.39
N ARG A 327 10.68 8.92 -14.11
CA ARG A 327 10.04 8.64 -15.40
C ARG A 327 8.52 8.61 -15.29
N SER A 328 7.98 7.85 -14.34
CA SER A 328 6.54 7.65 -14.22
C SER A 328 5.83 8.95 -13.88
N ARG A 329 6.34 9.70 -12.90
CA ARG A 329 5.74 10.97 -12.44
C ARG A 329 5.85 12.06 -13.49
N PHE A 330 6.99 12.15 -14.18
CA PHE A 330 7.18 13.08 -15.28
C PHE A 330 6.21 12.79 -16.43
N LEU A 331 6.16 11.54 -16.91
CA LEU A 331 5.29 11.17 -18.03
C LEU A 331 3.80 11.29 -17.70
N LEU A 332 3.38 10.98 -16.47
CA LEU A 332 1.99 11.20 -16.02
C LEU A 332 1.62 12.69 -16.05
N THR A 333 2.52 13.56 -15.58
CA THR A 333 2.32 15.02 -15.65
C THR A 333 2.21 15.51 -17.10
N MET A 334 3.06 14.99 -17.99
CA MET A 334 3.06 15.32 -19.42
C MET A 334 1.82 14.79 -20.17
N THR A 335 1.25 13.66 -19.75
CA THR A 335 0.09 13.02 -20.41
C THR A 335 -1.28 13.42 -19.84
N GLY A 336 -1.30 14.24 -18.79
CA GLY A 336 -2.53 14.82 -18.25
C GLY A 336 -3.30 15.64 -19.30
N ARG A 337 -4.57 15.97 -19.00
CA ARG A 337 -5.55 16.61 -19.91
C ARG A 337 -5.04 17.85 -20.67
N PHE A 338 -4.04 18.56 -20.13
CA PHE A 338 -3.32 19.67 -20.78
C PHE A 338 -1.80 19.61 -20.55
N GLY A 339 -1.27 18.46 -20.15
CA GLY A 339 0.10 18.31 -19.65
C GLY A 339 1.16 18.75 -20.65
N HIS A 340 1.13 18.16 -21.85
CA HIS A 340 2.12 18.45 -22.89
C HIS A 340 2.13 19.93 -23.28
N ALA A 341 0.96 20.52 -23.57
CA ALA A 341 0.85 21.93 -23.93
C ALA A 341 1.33 22.91 -22.84
N LEU A 342 1.24 22.51 -21.56
CA LEU A 342 1.67 23.34 -20.43
C LEU A 342 3.16 23.22 -20.11
N TRP A 343 3.80 22.09 -20.44
CA TRP A 343 5.12 21.72 -19.91
C TRP A 343 6.18 21.41 -20.97
N ALA A 344 5.79 21.21 -22.24
CA ALA A 344 6.73 20.84 -23.31
C ALA A 344 7.84 21.89 -23.53
N ASP A 345 7.47 23.17 -23.56
CA ASP A 345 8.41 24.28 -23.81
C ASP A 345 8.98 24.90 -22.52
N LYS A 346 8.53 24.44 -21.34
CA LYS A 346 9.01 24.95 -20.07
C LYS A 346 10.27 24.22 -19.60
N PRO A 347 11.11 24.88 -18.77
CA PRO A 347 12.22 24.22 -18.11
C PRO A 347 11.74 23.01 -17.29
N ALA A 348 12.32 21.84 -17.56
CA ALA A 348 11.93 20.59 -16.91
C ALA A 348 12.22 20.59 -15.41
N ARG A 349 13.14 21.45 -14.94
CA ARG A 349 13.40 21.66 -13.52
C ARG A 349 12.17 22.06 -12.70
N GLU A 350 11.14 22.65 -13.33
CA GLU A 350 9.87 22.97 -12.65
C GLU A 350 9.08 21.72 -12.24
N LEU A 351 9.35 20.59 -12.89
CA LEU A 351 8.75 19.28 -12.59
C LEU A 351 9.72 18.33 -11.88
N ALA A 352 10.95 18.77 -11.61
CA ALA A 352 11.98 17.96 -10.98
C ALA A 352 11.85 18.00 -9.47
N ASP A 353 12.12 16.86 -8.83
CA ASP A 353 12.31 16.81 -7.39
C ASP A 353 13.74 17.18 -7.01
N PRO A 354 13.99 17.59 -5.75
CA PRO A 354 15.33 17.67 -5.21
C PRO A 354 16.06 16.32 -5.35
N PRO A 355 17.29 16.30 -5.89
CA PRO A 355 18.04 15.06 -6.07
C PRO A 355 18.43 14.48 -4.71
N ARG A 356 18.30 13.17 -4.57
CA ARG A 356 18.73 12.44 -3.38
C ARG A 356 20.17 12.01 -3.58
N THR A 357 21.11 12.74 -3.00
CA THR A 357 22.55 12.52 -3.25
C THR A 357 23.21 11.68 -2.16
N MET A 358 24.25 10.95 -2.54
CA MET A 358 25.15 10.27 -1.61
C MET A 358 26.59 10.26 -2.12
N ASP A 359 27.56 10.33 -1.20
CA ASP A 359 28.98 10.24 -1.54
C ASP A 359 29.32 8.83 -2.06
N GLU A 360 30.15 8.72 -3.09
CA GLU A 360 30.57 7.45 -3.70
C GLU A 360 31.21 6.44 -2.72
N ARG A 361 31.77 6.92 -1.61
CA ARG A 361 32.40 6.12 -0.56
C ARG A 361 31.41 5.73 0.54
N THR A 362 30.16 6.17 0.45
CA THR A 362 29.12 5.84 1.43
C THR A 362 29.00 4.32 1.59
N PRO A 363 29.13 3.78 2.81
CA PRO A 363 28.93 2.35 3.05
C PRO A 363 27.50 1.93 2.73
N LEU A 364 27.31 0.70 2.23
CA LEU A 364 25.99 0.16 1.87
C LEU A 364 24.91 0.36 2.95
N ALA A 365 25.23 0.10 4.23
CA ALA A 365 24.30 0.29 5.33
C ALA A 365 23.82 1.75 5.45
N ARG A 366 24.74 2.71 5.30
CA ARG A 366 24.42 4.13 5.34
C ARG A 366 23.64 4.57 4.10
N ALA A 367 23.91 3.99 2.94
CA ALA A 367 23.15 4.25 1.72
C ALA A 367 21.70 3.74 1.83
N LEU A 368 21.48 2.58 2.46
CA LEU A 368 20.14 2.09 2.77
C LEU A 368 19.39 3.02 3.72
N GLU A 369 20.05 3.49 4.78
CA GLU A 369 19.47 4.50 5.68
C GLU A 369 19.09 5.78 4.93
N LEU A 370 19.98 6.28 4.06
CA LEU A 370 19.70 7.45 3.22
C LEU A 370 18.52 7.18 2.28
N SER A 371 18.39 5.97 1.71
CA SER A 371 17.26 5.59 0.87
C SER A 371 15.92 5.58 1.59
N LEU A 372 15.93 5.37 2.92
CA LEU A 372 14.75 5.33 3.78
C LEU A 372 14.44 6.68 4.45
N ALA A 373 15.34 7.66 4.34
CA ALA A 373 15.15 8.99 4.91
C ALA A 373 14.45 9.93 3.91
N GLY A 374 13.48 10.70 4.41
CA GLY A 374 12.75 11.72 3.64
C GLY A 374 11.30 11.33 3.34
N ASP A 375 10.78 11.80 2.21
CA ASP A 375 9.42 11.51 1.75
C ASP A 375 9.27 10.03 1.36
N PRO A 376 8.37 9.25 2.01
CA PRO A 376 8.14 7.85 1.69
C PRO A 376 7.68 7.60 0.26
N ALA A 377 6.98 8.56 -0.37
CA ALA A 377 6.56 8.45 -1.78
C ALA A 377 7.77 8.41 -2.74
N ARG A 378 8.92 8.90 -2.27
CA ARG A 378 10.20 8.95 -2.96
C ARG A 378 11.21 7.93 -2.42
N GLY A 379 10.76 7.01 -1.55
CA GLY A 379 11.61 6.00 -0.93
C GLY A 379 12.24 5.02 -1.93
N TYR A 380 11.64 4.89 -3.12
CA TYR A 380 12.14 4.06 -4.22
C TYR A 380 12.89 4.84 -5.30
N ASP A 381 12.97 6.18 -5.21
CA ASP A 381 13.75 7.01 -6.14
C ASP A 381 15.23 6.58 -6.11
N ASP A 382 15.89 6.56 -7.26
CA ASP A 382 17.33 6.28 -7.33
C ASP A 382 18.13 7.29 -6.51
N LEU A 383 19.20 6.81 -5.87
CA LEU A 383 20.15 7.68 -5.19
C LEU A 383 21.25 8.13 -6.17
N VAL A 384 21.41 9.43 -6.33
CA VAL A 384 22.45 10.04 -7.16
C VAL A 384 23.79 9.95 -6.44
N VAL A 385 24.75 9.27 -7.04
CA VAL A 385 26.10 9.14 -6.50
C VAL A 385 26.92 10.35 -6.91
N VAL A 386 27.49 11.06 -5.94
CA VAL A 386 28.35 12.22 -6.16
C VAL A 386 29.78 11.94 -5.75
N ALA A 387 30.73 12.53 -6.48
CA ALA A 387 32.13 12.55 -6.11
C ALA A 387 32.39 13.61 -5.02
N ALA A 388 33.62 13.65 -4.50
CA ALA A 388 34.03 14.59 -3.45
C ALA A 388 33.95 16.07 -3.86
N ASP A 389 34.00 16.34 -5.17
CA ASP A 389 33.80 17.66 -5.78
C ASP A 389 32.32 18.00 -6.03
N GLY A 390 31.40 17.09 -5.72
CA GLY A 390 29.96 17.24 -5.91
C GLY A 390 29.46 16.82 -7.30
N ALA A 391 30.33 16.41 -8.21
CA ALA A 391 29.94 16.02 -9.56
C ALA A 391 29.15 14.69 -9.55
N CYS A 392 28.12 14.60 -10.40
CA CYS A 392 27.34 13.39 -10.61
C CYS A 392 28.23 12.28 -11.22
N ARG A 393 28.26 11.11 -10.58
CA ARG A 393 29.04 9.93 -11.02
C ARG A 393 28.16 8.80 -11.53
N GLY A 394 26.88 8.84 -11.19
CA GLY A 394 25.92 7.82 -11.56
C GLY A 394 24.72 7.82 -10.63
N VAL A 395 23.91 6.78 -10.76
CA VAL A 395 22.78 6.51 -9.89
C VAL A 395 22.89 5.10 -9.35
N VAL A 396 22.36 4.87 -8.15
CA VAL A 396 22.14 3.53 -7.62
C VAL A 396 20.66 3.37 -7.36
N ALA A 397 20.07 2.38 -8.02
CA ALA A 397 18.70 2.00 -7.75
C ALA A 397 18.56 1.51 -6.30
N VAL A 398 17.54 1.98 -5.59
CA VAL A 398 17.28 1.54 -4.21
C VAL A 398 17.04 0.02 -4.16
N ALA A 399 16.41 -0.53 -5.20
CA ALA A 399 16.29 -1.98 -5.36
C ALA A 399 17.65 -2.71 -5.44
N GLU A 400 18.71 -2.10 -5.98
CA GLU A 400 20.06 -2.67 -5.98
C GLU A 400 20.70 -2.61 -4.60
N LEU A 401 20.50 -1.52 -3.84
CA LEU A 401 20.96 -1.45 -2.45
C LEU A 401 20.34 -2.58 -1.62
N TRP A 402 19.03 -2.77 -1.73
CA TRP A 402 18.32 -3.87 -1.07
C TRP A 402 18.80 -5.25 -1.54
N ARG A 403 18.99 -5.44 -2.85
CA ARG A 403 19.54 -6.70 -3.39
C ARG A 403 20.89 -7.03 -2.76
N GLN A 404 21.76 -6.06 -2.57
CA GLN A 404 23.08 -6.28 -1.99
C GLN A 404 23.03 -6.47 -0.47
N ALA A 405 22.14 -5.77 0.22
CA ALA A 405 21.93 -5.91 1.67
C ALA A 405 21.51 -7.32 2.07
N ILE A 406 20.69 -7.95 1.22
CA ILE A 406 20.07 -9.26 1.47
C ILE A 406 20.98 -10.41 1.00
N ARG A 407 22.12 -10.13 0.34
CA ARG A 407 23.05 -11.18 -0.10
C ARG A 407 23.81 -11.78 1.10
N PRO A 408 23.94 -13.12 1.18
CA PRO A 408 24.75 -13.75 2.20
C PRO A 408 26.22 -13.32 2.05
N ALA A 409 26.86 -12.99 3.18
CA ALA A 409 28.26 -12.57 3.21
C ALA A 409 29.16 -13.64 2.56
N GLY A 410 29.78 -13.29 1.41
CA GLY A 410 30.69 -14.17 0.66
C GLY A 410 30.33 -14.43 -0.81
N ALA A 411 29.17 -13.99 -1.30
CA ALA A 411 28.87 -14.04 -2.73
C ALA A 411 29.58 -12.87 -3.46
N GLY A 412 30.60 -13.17 -4.27
CA GLY A 412 31.33 -12.16 -5.04
C GLY A 412 30.43 -11.37 -6.02
N PRO A 413 30.88 -10.17 -6.46
CA PRO A 413 30.11 -9.35 -7.39
C PRO A 413 29.94 -10.09 -8.73
N VAL A 414 28.70 -10.16 -9.20
CA VAL A 414 28.38 -10.65 -10.55
C VAL A 414 28.26 -9.42 -11.44
N GLY A 415 29.16 -9.30 -12.41
CA GLY A 415 29.16 -8.22 -13.41
C GLY A 415 30.25 -7.18 -13.12
N GLY A 416 31.29 -7.19 -13.94
CA GLY A 416 32.23 -6.07 -14.01
C GLY A 416 31.54 -4.81 -14.56
N PRO A 417 32.05 -3.61 -14.24
CA PRO A 417 31.42 -2.37 -14.66
C PRO A 417 31.30 -2.32 -16.19
N PRO A 418 30.12 -1.99 -16.74
CA PRO A 418 30.00 -1.70 -18.16
C PRO A 418 30.88 -0.50 -18.50
N ARG A 419 31.58 -0.59 -19.64
CA ARG A 419 32.45 0.49 -20.12
C ARG A 419 31.60 1.76 -20.35
N PRO A 420 32.08 2.95 -19.97
CA PRO A 420 31.37 4.20 -20.22
C PRO A 420 31.18 4.38 -21.72
N ILE A 421 29.92 4.54 -22.14
CA ILE A 421 29.57 4.99 -23.49
C ILE A 421 29.63 6.51 -23.47
N VAL A 422 30.70 7.06 -24.05
CA VAL A 422 30.80 8.49 -24.31
C VAL A 422 29.95 8.78 -25.54
N VAL A 423 28.81 9.45 -25.36
CA VAL A 423 28.01 9.98 -26.46
C VAL A 423 28.73 11.24 -26.98
N PRO A 424 29.19 11.28 -28.24
CA PRO A 424 29.81 12.48 -28.78
C PRO A 424 28.76 13.59 -28.91
N GLN A 425 29.07 14.76 -28.35
CA GLN A 425 28.31 15.99 -28.55
C GLN A 425 28.27 16.33 -30.06
N PRO A 426 27.11 16.68 -30.64
CA PRO A 426 27.06 17.20 -32.00
C PRO A 426 27.81 18.55 -32.06
N PRO A 427 28.54 18.84 -33.15
CA PRO A 427 29.29 20.08 -33.27
C PRO A 427 28.35 21.27 -33.28
N SER A 428 28.66 22.24 -32.43
CA SER A 428 28.01 23.55 -32.36
C SER A 428 28.23 24.36 -33.64
N GLY A 429 27.13 24.75 -34.30
CA GLY A 429 26.98 26.00 -35.05
C GLY A 429 27.60 26.08 -36.46
N GLY A 430 26.72 26.14 -37.47
CA GLY A 430 27.04 26.60 -38.83
C GLY A 430 25.76 26.96 -39.62
N ASP A 431 25.64 28.23 -39.97
CA ASP A 431 24.58 29.05 -40.62
C ASP A 431 23.64 28.40 -41.68
N PRO A 432 22.39 28.89 -41.87
CA PRO A 432 21.43 28.36 -42.83
C PRO A 432 21.60 29.01 -44.21
N GLY A 433 21.81 28.20 -45.25
CA GLY A 433 21.96 28.70 -46.62
C GLY A 433 21.59 27.70 -47.70
N THR A 434 20.34 27.82 -48.18
CA THR A 434 19.87 27.50 -49.54
C THR A 434 20.00 26.07 -50.09
N ALA A 435 18.85 25.40 -50.30
CA ALA A 435 18.62 24.63 -51.53
C ALA A 435 17.12 24.39 -51.77
N ARG A 436 16.73 24.58 -53.03
CA ARG A 436 15.37 24.66 -53.60
C ARG A 436 14.63 23.32 -53.67
N ALA A 437 13.32 23.47 -53.66
CA ALA A 437 12.32 22.48 -54.04
C ALA A 437 12.42 22.04 -55.52
N THR A 438 12.16 20.76 -55.78
CA THR A 438 11.40 20.30 -56.95
C THR A 438 10.59 19.06 -56.58
N GLY A 439 9.27 19.16 -56.71
CA GLY A 439 8.35 18.05 -56.52
C GLY A 439 8.21 17.18 -57.76
N ALA A 440 7.72 15.95 -57.57
CA ALA A 440 6.91 15.21 -58.52
C ALA A 440 6.36 13.92 -57.87
N HIS A 441 5.05 13.87 -57.68
CA HIS A 441 4.22 12.66 -57.80
C HIS A 441 3.46 12.78 -59.14
N PRO A 442 2.78 11.76 -59.69
CA PRO A 442 2.63 10.34 -59.28
C PRO A 442 2.74 9.33 -60.47
N ALA A 443 2.62 8.00 -60.21
CA ALA A 443 1.71 7.09 -60.95
C ALA A 443 1.89 5.59 -60.60
N ALA A 444 0.72 4.95 -60.50
CA ALA A 444 0.26 3.56 -60.45
C ALA A 444 1.13 2.34 -60.86
N ALA A 445 0.70 1.19 -60.30
CA ALA A 445 1.19 -0.20 -60.34
C ALA A 445 1.17 -0.92 -61.71
N PRO A 446 1.68 -2.18 -61.81
CA PRO A 446 0.80 -3.34 -61.60
C PRO A 446 1.41 -4.57 -60.86
N SER A 447 0.49 -5.50 -60.56
CA SER A 447 0.55 -6.73 -59.75
C SER A 447 1.31 -7.93 -60.34
N ALA A 448 1.79 -8.85 -59.47
CA ALA A 448 1.63 -10.31 -59.65
C ALA A 448 1.96 -11.11 -58.36
N GLY A 449 1.07 -12.05 -58.01
CA GLY A 449 1.47 -13.38 -57.51
C GLY A 449 1.44 -13.68 -56.00
N ARG A 450 0.36 -14.29 -55.53
CA ARG A 450 0.23 -15.02 -54.25
C ARG A 450 -0.19 -16.48 -54.55
N PRO A 451 0.12 -17.44 -53.66
CA PRO A 451 -0.93 -18.36 -53.17
C PRO A 451 -0.90 -18.46 -51.62
N ALA A 452 -2.05 -18.35 -50.93
CA ALA A 452 -2.93 -19.44 -50.37
C ALA A 452 -2.26 -20.29 -49.26
N GLY A 453 -2.84 -20.64 -48.10
CA GLY A 453 -4.11 -20.42 -47.38
C GLY A 453 -3.78 -20.51 -45.86
N THR A 454 -4.64 -20.56 -44.85
CA THR A 454 -6.06 -20.94 -44.70
C THR A 454 -6.50 -20.47 -43.29
N ALA A 455 -7.73 -19.95 -43.18
CA ALA A 455 -8.57 -19.94 -41.98
C ALA A 455 -9.86 -20.69 -42.36
N PRO A 456 -10.57 -21.34 -41.41
CA PRO A 456 -11.89 -20.84 -40.94
C PRO A 456 -12.17 -21.29 -39.47
N GLU A 457 -13.29 -21.10 -38.77
CA GLU A 457 -14.46 -20.20 -38.70
C GLU A 457 -15.30 -20.67 -37.47
N ALA A 458 -16.29 -19.87 -37.09
CA ALA A 458 -17.32 -19.88 -36.03
C ALA A 458 -17.93 -21.17 -35.43
N ALA A 459 -18.65 -20.91 -34.32
CA ALA A 459 -19.41 -21.70 -33.33
C ALA A 459 -20.42 -22.76 -33.83
N PRO A 460 -20.96 -23.62 -32.93
CA PRO A 460 -22.13 -24.43 -33.20
C PRO A 460 -23.42 -23.90 -32.53
N SER A 461 -24.54 -24.16 -33.21
CA SER A 461 -25.92 -24.07 -32.70
C SER A 461 -26.56 -25.47 -32.70
N THR A 462 -27.51 -25.73 -31.80
CA THR A 462 -28.65 -26.66 -32.01
C THR A 462 -29.88 -26.07 -31.28
N ALA A 463 -30.93 -25.61 -31.99
CA ALA A 463 -32.17 -26.31 -32.39
C ALA A 463 -33.12 -26.63 -31.21
N ARG A 464 -34.46 -26.51 -31.22
CA ARG A 464 -35.54 -26.02 -32.13
C ARG A 464 -36.83 -26.10 -31.28
N SER A 465 -37.78 -25.17 -31.44
CA SER A 465 -39.23 -25.48 -31.57
C SER A 465 -40.04 -24.20 -31.86
N ALA A 466 -40.88 -24.27 -32.89
CA ALA A 466 -41.71 -23.19 -33.43
C ALA A 466 -43.12 -23.18 -32.83
N GLY A 467 -43.85 -22.06 -32.95
CA GLY A 467 -45.29 -22.03 -32.75
C GLY A 467 -45.97 -20.66 -32.72
N ALA A 468 -46.33 -20.16 -33.91
CA ALA A 468 -47.50 -19.34 -34.26
C ALA A 468 -47.67 -17.87 -33.77
N ALA A 469 -48.11 -17.05 -34.73
CA ALA A 469 -48.45 -15.64 -34.65
C ALA A 469 -49.95 -15.41 -34.37
N SER A 470 -50.30 -14.25 -33.81
CA SER A 470 -51.44 -13.44 -34.28
C SER A 470 -51.39 -12.01 -33.71
N GLU A 471 -51.60 -11.04 -34.59
CA GLU A 471 -51.74 -9.61 -34.36
C GLU A 471 -53.00 -9.22 -33.58
N GLY A 472 -52.99 -8.03 -32.95
CA GLY A 472 -54.17 -7.37 -32.41
C GLY A 472 -53.85 -6.17 -31.49
N THR A 473 -53.66 -4.98 -32.07
CA THR A 473 -53.73 -3.66 -31.40
C THR A 473 -55.20 -3.15 -31.32
N PRO A 474 -55.54 -1.98 -30.73
CA PRO A 474 -55.17 -1.37 -29.44
C PRO A 474 -56.41 -0.80 -28.68
N SER A 475 -56.29 -0.35 -27.42
CA SER A 475 -57.24 0.61 -26.79
C SER A 475 -56.67 1.16 -25.46
N THR A 476 -56.20 2.41 -25.43
CA THR A 476 -56.79 3.62 -24.80
C THR A 476 -57.08 3.56 -23.29
N GLY A 477 -56.62 4.59 -22.55
CA GLY A 477 -57.12 4.91 -21.21
C GLY A 477 -56.08 5.39 -20.17
N ARG A 478 -55.56 6.61 -20.33
CA ARG A 478 -55.21 7.50 -19.19
C ARG A 478 -56.50 8.32 -18.88
N PRO A 479 -56.71 8.94 -17.69
CA PRO A 479 -55.75 9.89 -17.09
C PRO A 479 -55.75 10.02 -15.54
N ALA A 480 -54.81 10.86 -15.07
CA ALA A 480 -54.82 11.76 -13.89
C ALA A 480 -55.02 11.15 -12.48
N GLY A 481 -54.35 11.56 -11.41
CA GLY A 481 -53.53 12.73 -11.11
C GLY A 481 -53.80 13.12 -9.66
N ALA A 482 -52.78 13.43 -8.85
CA ALA A 482 -52.90 14.31 -7.67
C ALA A 482 -51.52 14.55 -7.05
N ALA A 483 -51.22 15.82 -6.83
CA ALA A 483 -50.10 16.34 -6.07
C ALA A 483 -50.62 17.08 -4.83
N SER A 484 -49.74 17.20 -3.84
CA SER A 484 -49.64 18.25 -2.79
C SER A 484 -50.50 18.21 -1.51
N GLU A 485 -49.75 18.18 -0.41
CA GLU A 485 -49.77 19.08 0.76
C GLU A 485 -50.75 18.91 1.95
N ALA A 486 -50.15 19.27 3.11
CA ALA A 486 -50.72 19.83 4.36
C ALA A 486 -51.01 18.90 5.56
N VAL A 487 -50.11 19.02 6.55
CA VAL A 487 -50.28 18.93 8.02
C VAL A 487 -50.77 20.32 8.50
N PRO A 488 -51.48 20.58 9.65
CA PRO A 488 -51.55 19.88 10.96
C PRO A 488 -52.94 19.75 11.62
N ASP A 489 -53.04 18.97 12.72
CA ASP A 489 -53.46 19.45 14.05
C ASP A 489 -53.50 18.30 15.09
N GLY A 490 -52.99 18.57 16.30
CA GLY A 490 -52.96 17.62 17.42
C GLY A 490 -54.12 17.79 18.42
N PRO A 491 -54.11 17.06 19.55
CA PRO A 491 -54.77 17.56 20.75
C PRO A 491 -53.91 17.52 22.03
N ALA A 492 -53.87 18.70 22.64
CA ALA A 492 -53.94 19.06 24.07
C ALA A 492 -53.56 18.05 25.18
N ALA A 493 -52.62 18.50 26.01
CA ALA A 493 -52.39 18.07 27.39
C ALA A 493 -53.37 18.75 28.38
N PRO A 494 -53.58 18.19 29.59
CA PRO A 494 -53.97 18.95 30.76
C PRO A 494 -52.78 19.25 31.69
N ARG A 495 -52.81 20.46 32.27
CA ARG A 495 -51.83 21.07 33.20
C ARG A 495 -52.25 20.91 34.69
N PRO A 496 -51.40 21.30 35.67
CA PRO A 496 -51.17 20.57 36.94
C PRO A 496 -51.63 21.32 38.20
N GLU A 497 -51.72 20.60 39.34
CA GLU A 497 -51.69 21.10 40.73
C GLU A 497 -51.33 19.93 41.67
N HIS A 498 -50.68 20.01 42.84
CA HIS A 498 -49.87 21.00 43.56
C HIS A 498 -49.18 20.22 44.71
N GLY A 499 -47.94 20.59 45.05
CA GLY A 499 -47.38 20.58 46.42
C GLY A 499 -47.20 19.27 47.20
N ARG A 500 -45.94 18.96 47.54
CA ARG A 500 -45.41 19.16 48.92
C ARG A 500 -43.94 18.73 49.02
N GLU A 501 -43.14 19.68 49.50
CA GLU A 501 -41.79 19.51 50.01
C GLU A 501 -41.74 18.61 51.25
N ARG A 502 -40.65 17.85 51.43
CA ARG A 502 -39.82 17.92 52.64
C ARG A 502 -38.46 17.23 52.45
N PRO A 503 -37.35 17.82 52.94
CA PRO A 503 -36.01 17.25 52.91
C PRO A 503 -35.67 16.53 54.24
N ALA A 504 -34.71 15.60 54.20
CA ALA A 504 -33.97 15.19 55.40
C ALA A 504 -32.50 14.91 55.06
N ARG A 505 -31.64 15.53 55.87
CA ARG A 505 -30.18 15.46 55.87
C ARG A 505 -29.68 14.16 56.51
N SER A 506 -28.47 13.77 56.11
CA SER A 506 -27.34 13.21 56.88
C SER A 506 -27.61 12.32 58.09
N ALA A 507 -27.10 11.09 58.01
CA ALA A 507 -26.21 10.49 59.01
C ALA A 507 -25.30 9.48 58.29
#